data_AF-A0A947G1H5-F1
#
_entry.id   AF-A0A947G1H5-F1
#
_cell.length_a   1.000
_cell.length_b   1.000
_cell.length_c   1.000
_cell.angle_alpha   90.00
_cell.angle_beta   90.00
_cell.angle_gamma   90.00
#
_symmetry.space_group_name_H-M   'P 1'
#
loop_
_entity.id
_entity.type
_entity.pdbx_description
1 polymer ?
#
loop_
_entity_poly.entity_id
_entity_poly.type
_entity_poly.pdbx_seq_one_letter_code
_entity_poly.pdbx_strand_id
1 'polypeptide(L)'
;MNCHRVARVMLGVGIALVPAGCAGPFAAKDFRSVIPTTERLRDIARVRLEEQSRTPPVTVDDAASDDLTTMLEPRAPGEEVTLSLEDVRLAALANNLDIRVALLSPSIAATSIDEEQARFESTFNANARWTRTDSPTSVATEGSMIQSRNFDVGVDVPLRTGGSVAVTLPVAKTATNNPFSLLDPSYTTDVRFSIAQPLLRNAGTRVNTHAIRVAEYQHDISATQTKLEATRILANADRAYWRLYAAKRELEVAQVQYELAVEQLERARRQVDAEVAAEVEVLRAASGVAERLERIIVTENTVRRRGRDLRRIMNNPRLPLDADVAFVLETQPDPLGLDLDADDLARHAIANRME
;
A
#
# COMPACT_ATOMS: atom_id res chain seq x y z
N MET A 1 67.60 40.14 -35.50
CA MET A 1 66.81 41.30 -35.94
C MET A 1 65.78 41.62 -34.87
N ASN A 2 65.87 42.86 -34.37
CA ASN A 2 65.11 43.59 -33.33
C ASN A 2 63.59 43.27 -33.30
N CYS A 3 62.87 43.11 -32.18
CA CYS A 3 62.74 43.83 -30.90
C CYS A 3 62.10 45.24 -31.00
N HIS A 4 60.80 45.34 -30.65
CA HIS A 4 60.06 46.48 -30.06
C HIS A 4 58.69 45.90 -29.58
N ARG A 5 58.36 45.74 -28.28
CA ARG A 5 57.80 46.72 -27.30
C ARG A 5 56.75 47.67 -27.97
N VAL A 6 55.48 47.78 -27.55
CA VAL A 6 54.95 48.17 -26.22
C VAL A 6 53.44 47.83 -26.07
N ALA A 7 53.12 47.31 -24.89
CA ALA A 7 51.90 47.39 -24.06
C ALA A 7 50.69 48.29 -24.45
N ARG A 8 49.47 47.77 -24.20
CA ARG A 8 48.42 48.51 -23.46
C ARG A 8 47.36 47.58 -22.84
N VAL A 9 47.08 47.87 -21.57
CA VAL A 9 46.16 47.26 -20.61
C VAL A 9 44.69 47.48 -21.00
N MET A 10 43.83 46.46 -20.82
CA MET A 10 42.39 46.64 -20.57
C MET A 10 41.86 45.45 -19.77
N LEU A 11 41.37 45.79 -18.57
CA LEU A 11 40.67 44.97 -17.59
C LEU A 11 39.25 44.67 -18.12
N GLY A 12 38.75 43.44 -18.00
CA GLY A 12 37.37 43.12 -18.37
C GLY A 12 36.97 41.68 -18.07
N VAL A 13 36.10 41.53 -17.09
CA VAL A 13 35.59 40.31 -16.45
C VAL A 13 34.70 39.45 -17.36
N GLY A 14 34.79 38.12 -17.19
CA GLY A 14 33.74 37.13 -17.53
C GLY A 14 33.93 36.46 -18.89
N ILE A 15 33.78 35.15 -19.08
CA ILE A 15 33.18 34.06 -18.31
C ILE A 15 33.96 32.79 -18.70
N ALA A 16 34.39 32.01 -17.71
CA ALA A 16 35.02 30.71 -17.94
C ALA A 16 33.98 29.74 -18.53
N LEU A 17 34.12 29.42 -19.81
CA LEU A 17 33.36 28.37 -20.47
C LEU A 17 33.96 27.02 -20.06
N VAL A 18 33.39 26.39 -19.05
CA VAL A 18 33.66 24.97 -18.74
C VAL A 18 32.79 24.14 -19.69
N PRO A 19 33.35 23.22 -20.49
CA PRO A 19 32.55 22.25 -21.22
C PRO A 19 32.03 21.22 -20.21
N ALA A 20 30.90 21.51 -19.58
CA ALA A 20 30.15 20.52 -18.82
C ALA A 20 29.52 19.54 -19.81
N GLY A 21 30.06 18.33 -19.83
CA GLY A 21 29.43 17.19 -20.48
C GLY A 21 28.00 17.01 -20.00
N CYS A 22 27.12 16.61 -20.90
CA CYS A 22 25.71 16.31 -20.67
C CYS A 22 25.54 15.23 -19.58
N ALA A 23 25.38 15.64 -18.32
CA ALA A 23 24.72 14.86 -17.28
C ALA A 23 24.33 15.82 -16.16
N GLY A 24 23.17 16.47 -16.31
CA GLY A 24 22.62 17.33 -15.26
C GLY A 24 22.18 16.53 -14.03
N PRO A 25 22.16 17.12 -12.84
CA PRO A 25 21.70 16.49 -11.59
C PRO A 25 20.19 16.16 -11.56
N PHE A 26 19.48 16.40 -12.68
CA PHE A 26 18.05 16.12 -12.90
C PHE A 26 17.81 15.04 -13.97
N ALA A 27 18.86 14.39 -14.48
CA ALA A 27 18.68 13.21 -15.33
C ALA A 27 18.00 12.13 -14.49
N ALA A 28 16.81 11.71 -14.92
CA ALA A 28 15.97 10.73 -14.25
C ALA A 28 16.82 9.52 -13.84
N LYS A 29 16.94 9.28 -12.53
CA LYS A 29 17.37 7.98 -12.04
C LYS A 29 16.32 7.01 -12.55
N ASP A 30 16.68 6.20 -13.55
CA ASP A 30 15.84 5.11 -13.98
C ASP A 30 15.68 4.18 -12.76
N PHE A 31 14.51 4.23 -12.13
CA PHE A 31 14.21 3.47 -10.91
C PHE A 31 13.95 1.99 -11.22
N ARG A 32 14.18 1.54 -12.46
CA ARG A 32 14.12 0.13 -12.85
C ARG A 32 15.44 -0.56 -12.52
N SER A 33 15.65 -0.86 -11.24
CA SER A 33 16.81 -1.64 -10.77
C SER A 33 16.81 -3.10 -11.24
N VAL A 34 15.67 -3.60 -11.75
CA VAL A 34 15.55 -4.96 -12.27
C VAL A 34 14.73 -4.92 -13.56
N ILE A 35 15.42 -4.88 -14.70
CA ILE A 35 14.79 -5.16 -16.00
C ILE A 35 14.87 -6.69 -16.17
N PRO A 36 13.75 -7.44 -16.08
CA PRO A 36 13.78 -8.87 -16.33
C PRO A 36 14.24 -9.10 -17.78
N THR A 37 15.29 -9.91 -17.95
CA THR A 37 15.78 -10.28 -19.28
C THR A 37 14.69 -11.02 -20.05
N THR A 38 14.67 -10.86 -21.38
CA THR A 38 13.69 -11.51 -22.27
C THR A 38 13.68 -13.04 -22.14
N GLU A 39 14.79 -13.62 -21.69
CA GLU A 39 14.95 -15.03 -21.39
C GLU A 39 14.11 -15.48 -20.17
N ARG A 40 14.10 -14.70 -19.07
CA ARG A 40 13.26 -14.96 -17.88
C ARG A 40 11.76 -14.81 -18.14
N LEU A 41 11.38 -14.07 -19.19
CA LEU A 41 10.00 -13.88 -19.61
C LEU A 41 9.48 -15.00 -20.51
N ARG A 42 10.37 -15.78 -21.14
CA ARG A 42 10.01 -16.80 -22.12
C ARG A 42 10.22 -18.23 -21.62
N ASP A 43 11.16 -18.45 -20.70
CA ASP A 43 11.43 -19.75 -20.12
C ASP A 43 11.09 -19.80 -18.62
N ILE A 44 10.23 -20.75 -18.27
CA ILE A 44 9.99 -21.13 -16.87
C ILE A 44 11.01 -22.21 -16.53
N ALA A 45 12.12 -21.82 -15.88
CA ALA A 45 13.10 -22.77 -15.37
C ALA A 45 12.41 -23.73 -14.39
N ARG A 46 12.34 -25.01 -14.74
CA ARG A 46 11.82 -26.03 -13.83
C ARG A 46 12.82 -26.22 -12.71
N VAL A 47 12.38 -25.99 -11.48
CA VAL A 47 13.18 -26.30 -10.29
C VAL A 47 13.38 -27.81 -10.23
N ARG A 48 14.62 -28.27 -10.36
CA ARG A 48 14.99 -29.65 -10.11
C ARG A 48 15.14 -29.85 -8.60
N LEU A 49 14.09 -30.38 -7.99
CA LEU A 49 14.00 -30.56 -6.54
C LEU A 49 15.12 -31.45 -5.98
N GLU A 50 15.63 -32.37 -6.80
CA GLU A 50 16.75 -33.26 -6.45
C GLU A 50 18.07 -32.50 -6.24
N GLU A 51 18.34 -31.47 -7.05
CA GLU A 51 19.55 -30.64 -6.95
C GLU A 51 19.48 -29.65 -5.77
N GLN A 52 18.27 -29.38 -5.26
CA GLN A 52 18.03 -28.47 -4.13
C GLN A 52 17.78 -29.20 -2.81
N SER A 53 17.71 -30.54 -2.83
CA SER A 53 17.50 -31.33 -1.63
C SER A 53 18.79 -31.42 -0.81
N ARG A 54 18.68 -31.20 0.51
CA ARG A 54 19.79 -31.39 1.45
C ARG A 54 19.98 -32.85 1.86
N THR A 55 19.02 -33.71 1.53
CA THR A 55 18.99 -35.13 1.87
C THR A 55 18.78 -35.97 0.60
N PRO A 56 19.33 -37.20 0.55
CA PRO A 56 19.05 -38.11 -0.55
C PRO A 56 17.54 -38.41 -0.63
N PRO A 57 16.99 -38.64 -1.84
CA PRO A 57 15.60 -39.01 -2.00
C PRO A 57 15.32 -40.34 -1.30
N VAL A 58 14.39 -40.32 -0.36
CA VAL A 58 13.95 -41.48 0.41
C VAL A 58 12.87 -42.21 -0.40
N THR A 59 12.88 -43.54 -0.41
CA THR A 59 11.87 -44.34 -1.10
C THR A 59 10.53 -44.28 -0.36
N VAL A 60 9.42 -44.55 -1.06
CA VAL A 60 8.08 -44.50 -0.45
C VAL A 60 7.95 -45.46 0.74
N ASP A 61 8.63 -46.61 0.67
CA ASP A 61 8.61 -47.63 1.72
C ASP A 61 9.43 -47.23 2.95
N ASP A 62 10.61 -46.62 2.75
CA ASP A 62 11.45 -46.11 3.84
C ASP A 62 10.78 -44.91 4.54
N ALA A 63 10.20 -43.99 3.77
CA ALA A 63 9.47 -42.83 4.30
C ALA A 63 8.24 -43.25 5.11
N ALA A 64 7.49 -44.25 4.65
CA ALA A 64 6.31 -44.76 5.36
C ALA A 64 6.66 -45.37 6.73
N SER A 65 7.82 -46.01 6.86
CA SER A 65 8.23 -46.64 8.12
C SER A 65 8.72 -45.63 9.16
N ASP A 66 9.45 -44.60 8.73
CA ASP A 66 10.07 -43.60 9.61
C ASP A 66 9.07 -42.48 10.03
N ASP A 67 8.14 -42.11 9.14
CA ASP A 67 7.05 -41.17 9.46
C ASP A 67 6.08 -41.74 10.48
N LEU A 68 5.77 -43.04 10.45
CA LEU A 68 4.85 -43.64 11.43
C LEU A 68 5.39 -43.53 12.86
N THR A 69 6.69 -43.75 13.06
CA THR A 69 7.36 -43.55 14.36
C THR A 69 7.48 -42.07 14.73
N THR A 70 7.82 -41.20 13.78
CA THR A 70 7.99 -39.75 14.02
C THR A 70 6.65 -39.03 14.24
N MET A 71 5.56 -39.49 13.62
CA MET A 71 4.19 -38.99 13.81
C MET A 71 3.58 -39.43 15.13
N LEU A 72 4.07 -40.53 15.71
CA LEU A 72 3.63 -41.06 17.01
C LEU A 72 4.42 -40.48 18.19
N GLU A 73 5.57 -39.86 17.95
CA GLU A 73 6.29 -39.14 18.99
C GLU A 73 5.61 -37.78 19.27
N PRO A 74 5.16 -37.51 20.52
CA PRO A 74 4.64 -36.21 20.88
C PRO A 74 5.77 -35.19 20.74
N ARG A 75 5.67 -34.34 19.70
CA ARG A 75 6.61 -33.23 19.49
C ARG A 75 6.66 -32.40 20.77
N ALA A 76 7.87 -32.23 21.31
CA ALA A 76 8.08 -31.43 22.52
C ALA A 76 7.40 -30.06 22.35
N PRO A 77 6.67 -29.56 23.37
CA PRO A 77 5.95 -28.30 23.23
C PRO A 77 6.95 -27.21 22.86
N GLY A 78 6.78 -26.65 21.67
CA GLY A 78 7.46 -25.43 21.27
C GLY A 78 7.16 -24.33 22.29
N GLU A 79 7.97 -23.28 22.30
CA GLU A 79 7.78 -22.13 23.21
C GLU A 79 6.29 -21.76 23.30
N GLU A 80 5.74 -21.78 24.52
CA GLU A 80 4.32 -21.50 24.75
C GLU A 80 4.13 -19.99 24.88
N VAL A 81 3.28 -19.43 24.03
CA VAL A 81 2.94 -18.01 24.07
C VAL A 81 1.49 -17.86 24.48
N THR A 82 1.27 -17.22 25.62
CA THR A 82 -0.05 -16.84 26.10
C THR A 82 -0.61 -15.71 25.24
N LEU A 83 -1.88 -15.84 24.86
CA LEU A 83 -2.59 -14.89 24.00
C LEU A 83 -3.99 -14.67 24.55
N SER A 84 -4.25 -13.41 24.92
CA SER A 84 -5.59 -12.91 25.18
C SER A 84 -6.26 -12.44 23.87
N LEU A 85 -7.59 -12.29 23.90
CA LEU A 85 -8.35 -11.70 22.81
C LEU A 85 -7.91 -10.24 22.54
N GLU A 86 -7.59 -9.51 23.61
CA GLU A 86 -7.10 -8.14 23.58
C GLU A 86 -5.75 -8.04 22.85
N ASP A 87 -4.83 -8.97 23.13
CA ASP A 87 -3.54 -9.04 22.46
C ASP A 87 -3.67 -9.31 20.96
N VAL A 88 -4.62 -10.18 20.58
CA VAL A 88 -4.93 -10.45 19.17
C VAL A 88 -5.44 -9.19 18.48
N ARG A 89 -6.36 -8.45 19.11
CA ARG A 89 -6.91 -7.20 18.57
C ARG A 89 -5.81 -6.14 18.40
N LEU A 90 -4.95 -5.97 19.41
CA LEU A 90 -3.84 -5.04 19.39
C LEU A 90 -2.85 -5.41 18.27
N ALA A 91 -2.46 -6.68 18.18
CA ALA A 91 -1.55 -7.17 17.15
C ALA A 91 -2.14 -6.97 15.74
N ALA A 92 -3.42 -7.27 15.55
CA ALA A 92 -4.12 -7.04 14.29
C ALA A 92 -4.13 -5.55 13.92
N LEU A 93 -4.48 -4.64 14.83
CA LEU A 93 -4.47 -3.21 14.54
C LEU A 93 -3.08 -2.66 14.20
N ALA A 94 -2.04 -3.15 14.87
CA ALA A 94 -0.68 -2.63 14.69
C ALA A 94 0.01 -3.16 13.42
N ASN A 95 -0.20 -4.44 13.08
CA ASN A 95 0.64 -5.15 12.12
C ASN A 95 -0.11 -5.67 10.89
N ASN A 96 -1.45 -5.70 10.90
CA ASN A 96 -2.19 -6.22 9.77
C ASN A 96 -1.95 -5.38 8.50
N LEU A 97 -1.61 -6.04 7.40
CA LEU A 97 -1.25 -5.39 6.15
C LEU A 97 -2.46 -4.77 5.45
N ASP A 98 -3.64 -5.38 5.57
CA ASP A 98 -4.87 -4.89 4.94
C ASP A 98 -5.28 -3.54 5.56
N ILE A 99 -5.13 -3.37 6.88
CA ILE A 99 -5.33 -2.07 7.54
C ILE A 99 -4.35 -1.03 7.00
N ARG A 100 -3.06 -1.39 6.88
CA ARG A 100 -2.03 -0.46 6.36
C ARG A 100 -2.32 -0.01 4.93
N VAL A 101 -2.81 -0.92 4.08
CA VAL A 101 -3.25 -0.59 2.72
C VAL A 101 -4.50 0.29 2.75
N ALA A 102 -5.48 -0.03 3.59
CA ALA A 102 -6.72 0.75 3.72
C ALA A 102 -6.48 2.19 4.21
N LEU A 103 -5.40 2.44 4.97
CA LEU A 103 -5.01 3.79 5.40
C LEU A 103 -4.43 4.66 4.28
N LEU A 104 -4.01 4.07 3.15
CA LEU A 104 -3.53 4.85 1.99
C LEU A 104 -4.68 5.56 1.27
N SER A 105 -5.87 4.95 1.21
CA SER A 105 -7.00 5.50 0.46
C SER A 105 -7.45 6.89 0.93
N PRO A 106 -7.56 7.19 2.23
CA PRO A 106 -7.85 8.54 2.72
C PRO A 106 -6.73 9.54 2.37
N SER A 107 -5.46 9.12 2.45
CA SER A 107 -4.34 10.01 2.10
C SER A 107 -4.34 10.41 0.62
N ILE A 108 -4.72 9.49 -0.27
CA ILE A 108 -4.90 9.76 -1.71
C ILE A 108 -6.12 10.67 -1.94
N ALA A 109 -7.20 10.47 -1.18
CA ALA A 109 -8.38 11.33 -1.27
C ALA A 109 -8.08 12.75 -0.77
N ALA A 110 -7.21 12.90 0.23
CA ALA A 110 -6.77 14.21 0.72
C ALA A 110 -5.99 14.98 -0.36
N THR A 111 -5.11 14.31 -1.13
CA THR A 111 -4.41 14.97 -2.24
C THR A 111 -5.36 15.47 -3.34
N SER A 112 -6.52 14.83 -3.52
CA SER A 112 -7.56 15.32 -4.45
C SER A 112 -8.20 16.64 -3.97
N ILE A 113 -8.34 16.82 -2.65
CA ILE A 113 -8.78 18.11 -2.08
C ILE A 113 -7.72 19.18 -2.38
N ASP A 114 -6.45 18.86 -2.17
CA ASP A 114 -5.34 19.79 -2.43
C ASP A 114 -5.29 20.17 -3.92
N GLU A 115 -5.49 19.23 -4.85
CA GLU A 115 -5.58 19.49 -6.29
C GLU A 115 -6.73 20.46 -6.64
N GLU A 116 -7.91 20.27 -6.06
CA GLU A 116 -9.05 21.18 -6.27
C GLU A 116 -8.83 22.56 -5.62
N GLN A 117 -8.10 22.62 -4.51
CA GLN A 117 -7.69 23.87 -3.87
C GLN A 117 -6.62 24.61 -4.67
N ALA A 118 -5.70 23.89 -5.31
CA ALA A 118 -4.62 24.43 -6.13
C ALA A 118 -5.13 25.27 -7.31
N ARG A 119 -6.39 25.03 -7.75
CA ARG A 119 -7.08 25.88 -8.74
C ARG A 119 -7.25 27.33 -8.31
N PHE A 120 -7.15 27.61 -7.00
CA PHE A 120 -7.23 28.94 -6.40
C PHE A 120 -5.88 29.46 -5.90
N GLU A 121 -4.79 28.73 -6.14
CA GLU A 121 -3.45 29.19 -5.80
C GLU A 121 -2.96 30.24 -6.80
N SER A 122 -2.13 31.14 -6.29
CA SER A 122 -1.53 32.18 -7.12
C SER A 122 -0.40 31.60 -7.93
N THR A 123 -0.39 31.83 -9.25
CA THR A 123 0.68 31.37 -10.12
C THR A 123 1.61 32.53 -10.45
N PHE A 124 2.92 32.29 -10.30
CA PHE A 124 3.94 33.21 -10.76
C PHE A 124 4.38 32.78 -12.17
N ASN A 125 4.30 33.69 -13.12
CA ASN A 125 4.71 33.46 -14.49
C ASN A 125 5.94 34.32 -14.82
N ALA A 126 6.89 33.74 -15.54
CA ALA A 126 8.05 34.43 -16.08
C ALA A 126 8.33 33.88 -17.46
N ASN A 127 8.22 34.73 -18.48
CA ASN A 127 8.37 34.38 -19.87
C ASN A 127 9.45 35.25 -20.48
N ALA A 128 10.44 34.64 -21.13
CA ALA A 128 11.45 35.34 -21.91
C ALA A 128 11.37 34.83 -23.35
N ARG A 129 11.13 35.73 -24.30
CA ARG A 129 11.03 35.41 -25.72
C ARG A 129 11.99 36.29 -26.50
N TRP A 130 12.85 35.66 -27.29
CA TRP A 130 13.61 36.34 -28.32
C TRP A 130 13.16 35.86 -29.68
N THR A 131 12.83 36.80 -30.54
CA THR A 131 12.40 36.54 -31.91
C THR A 131 13.24 37.41 -32.83
N ARG A 132 13.82 36.77 -33.85
CA ARG A 132 14.45 37.47 -34.96
C ARG A 132 13.75 37.04 -36.23
N THR A 133 13.19 38.01 -36.92
CA THR A 133 12.54 37.82 -38.21
C THR A 133 13.41 38.48 -39.26
N ASP A 134 13.81 37.70 -40.25
CA ASP A 134 14.50 38.17 -41.45
C ASP A 134 13.54 37.99 -42.61
N SER A 135 13.17 39.09 -43.26
CA SER A 135 12.20 39.11 -44.34
C SER A 135 12.77 39.98 -45.45
N PRO A 136 13.11 39.40 -46.62
CA PRO A 136 13.70 40.17 -47.69
C PRO A 136 12.70 41.22 -48.19
N THR A 137 13.12 42.48 -48.23
CA THR A 137 12.34 43.61 -48.76
C THR A 137 12.93 44.04 -50.09
N SER A 138 12.08 44.38 -51.06
CA SER A 138 12.51 44.93 -52.37
C SER A 138 12.59 46.47 -52.36
N VAL A 139 12.20 47.10 -51.25
CA VAL A 139 12.12 48.55 -51.07
C VAL A 139 13.19 48.99 -50.07
N ALA A 140 14.06 49.93 -50.49
CA ALA A 140 15.18 50.42 -49.67
C ALA A 140 14.75 51.24 -48.43
N THR A 141 13.47 51.60 -48.34
CA THR A 141 12.89 52.33 -47.19
C THR A 141 12.34 51.40 -46.11
N GLU A 142 12.39 50.09 -46.30
CA GLU A 142 11.89 49.08 -45.37
C GLU A 142 13.05 48.29 -44.74
N GLY A 143 12.97 48.01 -43.44
CA GLY A 143 13.94 47.16 -42.76
C GLY A 143 13.70 45.69 -43.11
N SER A 144 14.76 44.99 -43.51
CA SER A 144 14.73 43.55 -43.79
C SER A 144 14.81 42.69 -42.52
N MET A 145 15.11 43.29 -41.37
CA MET A 145 15.34 42.57 -40.12
C MET A 145 14.64 43.25 -38.94
N ILE A 146 13.95 42.44 -38.15
CA ILE A 146 13.32 42.85 -36.89
C ILE A 146 13.76 41.87 -35.80
N GLN A 147 14.21 42.41 -34.68
CA GLN A 147 14.56 41.68 -33.47
C GLN A 147 13.67 42.15 -32.33
N SER A 148 12.94 41.23 -31.70
CA SER A 148 12.10 41.49 -30.53
C SER A 148 12.60 40.65 -29.36
N ARG A 149 12.81 41.29 -28.21
CA ARG A 149 13.10 40.65 -26.93
C ARG A 149 11.98 41.04 -25.97
N ASN A 150 11.18 40.07 -25.58
CA ASN A 150 10.10 40.26 -24.63
C ASN A 150 10.44 39.51 -23.35
N PHE A 151 10.29 40.18 -22.23
CA PHE A 151 10.40 39.60 -20.90
C PHE A 151 9.16 39.99 -20.12
N ASP A 152 8.35 39.01 -19.77
CA ASP A 152 7.08 39.19 -19.07
C ASP A 152 7.17 38.47 -17.73
N VAL A 153 6.97 39.20 -16.64
CA VAL A 153 6.83 38.62 -15.30
C VAL A 153 5.47 38.99 -14.77
N GLY A 154 4.76 38.04 -14.16
CA GLY A 154 3.45 38.30 -13.63
C GLY A 154 3.04 37.35 -12.52
N VAL A 155 1.99 37.76 -11.81
CA VAL A 155 1.29 36.95 -10.82
C VAL A 155 -0.19 36.93 -11.19
N ASP A 156 -0.75 35.75 -11.34
CA ASP A 156 -2.18 35.52 -11.54
C ASP A 156 -2.78 34.94 -10.25
N VAL A 157 -3.79 35.61 -9.70
CA VAL A 157 -4.49 35.25 -8.47
C VAL A 157 -5.95 34.92 -8.80
N PRO A 158 -6.29 33.64 -8.99
CA PRO A 158 -7.69 33.21 -9.11
C PRO A 158 -8.44 33.36 -7.77
N LEU A 159 -9.62 33.98 -7.80
CA LEU A 159 -10.45 34.20 -6.62
C LEU A 159 -11.53 33.12 -6.50
N ARG A 160 -11.81 32.69 -5.27
CA ARG A 160 -12.92 31.75 -4.99
C ARG A 160 -14.30 32.31 -5.35
N THR A 161 -14.42 33.63 -5.55
CA THR A 161 -15.65 34.30 -6.02
C THR A 161 -15.89 34.13 -7.53
N GLY A 162 -14.96 33.50 -8.26
CA GLY A 162 -15.00 33.29 -9.71
C GLY A 162 -14.27 34.37 -10.52
N GLY A 163 -13.73 35.38 -9.84
CA GLY A 163 -12.90 36.41 -10.47
C GLY A 163 -11.43 36.03 -10.56
N SER A 164 -10.63 36.85 -11.23
CA SER A 164 -9.17 36.77 -11.26
C SER A 164 -8.54 38.15 -11.14
N VAL A 165 -7.40 38.21 -10.47
CA VAL A 165 -6.56 39.39 -10.36
C VAL A 165 -5.21 39.07 -11.00
N ALA A 166 -4.74 39.88 -11.93
CA ALA A 166 -3.46 39.70 -12.58
C ALA A 166 -2.62 40.97 -12.48
N VAL A 167 -1.35 40.80 -12.12
CA VAL A 167 -0.33 41.87 -12.16
C VAL A 167 0.77 41.41 -13.10
N THR A 168 1.06 42.19 -14.14
CA THR A 168 2.05 41.83 -15.15
C THR A 168 2.99 43.01 -15.41
N LEU A 169 4.27 42.72 -15.54
CA LEU A 169 5.33 43.64 -15.96
C LEU A 169 5.90 43.14 -17.30
N PRO A 170 5.28 43.52 -18.43
CA PRO A 170 5.84 43.29 -19.75
C PRO A 170 6.97 44.27 -20.03
N VAL A 171 8.12 43.75 -20.45
CA VAL A 171 9.28 44.50 -20.92
C VAL A 171 9.56 44.06 -22.35
N ALA A 172 9.33 44.93 -23.32
CA ALA A 172 9.63 44.64 -24.72
C ALA A 172 10.73 45.57 -25.23
N LYS A 173 11.74 44.97 -25.86
CA LYS A 173 12.79 45.67 -26.61
C LYS A 173 12.71 45.27 -28.07
N THR A 174 12.51 46.24 -28.95
CA THR A 174 12.46 46.02 -30.39
C THR A 174 13.63 46.73 -31.06
N ALA A 175 14.36 46.01 -31.90
CA ALA A 175 15.42 46.56 -32.73
C ALA A 175 15.17 46.24 -34.22
N THR A 176 15.50 47.14 -35.12
CA THR A 176 15.32 46.97 -36.57
C THR A 176 16.48 47.56 -37.36
N ASN A 177 16.77 47.02 -38.53
CA ASN A 177 17.79 47.58 -39.43
C ASN A 177 17.24 48.64 -40.40
N ASN A 178 16.02 49.14 -40.19
CA ASN A 178 15.42 50.18 -41.03
C ASN A 178 16.16 51.53 -40.86
N PRO A 179 16.78 52.09 -41.91
CA PRO A 179 17.51 53.37 -41.82
C PRO A 179 16.62 54.59 -41.50
N PHE A 180 15.30 54.47 -41.65
CA PHE A 180 14.33 55.54 -41.34
C PHE A 180 13.71 55.42 -39.93
N SER A 181 14.13 54.45 -39.12
CA SER A 181 13.67 54.31 -37.73
C SER A 181 14.35 55.34 -36.82
N LEU A 182 13.57 56.28 -36.29
CA LEU A 182 14.07 57.32 -35.39
C LEU A 182 14.36 56.80 -33.97
N LEU A 183 13.68 55.74 -33.54
CA LEU A 183 13.82 55.11 -32.23
C LEU A 183 14.21 53.64 -32.40
N ASP A 184 15.51 53.39 -32.57
CA ASP A 184 16.10 52.05 -32.64
C ASP A 184 17.36 51.93 -31.74
N PRO A 185 17.42 50.99 -30.78
CA PRO A 185 16.32 50.13 -30.33
C PRO A 185 15.28 50.90 -29.50
N SER A 186 14.02 50.49 -29.58
CA SER A 186 12.93 50.99 -28.73
C SER A 186 12.68 50.05 -27.54
N TYR A 187 12.28 50.62 -26.41
CA TYR A 187 11.91 49.90 -25.19
C TYR A 187 10.50 50.33 -24.76
N THR A 188 9.66 49.38 -24.40
CA THR A 188 8.35 49.62 -23.79
C THR A 188 8.23 48.82 -22.50
N THR A 189 7.71 49.45 -21.47
CA THR A 189 7.51 48.84 -20.15
C THR A 189 6.34 49.52 -19.46
N ASP A 190 5.27 48.77 -19.24
CA ASP A 190 4.03 49.29 -18.64
C ASP A 190 3.50 48.27 -17.64
N VAL A 191 3.52 48.59 -16.35
CA VAL A 191 2.93 47.72 -15.32
C VAL A 191 1.42 47.65 -15.55
N ARG A 192 0.90 46.43 -15.71
CA ARG A 192 -0.52 46.18 -15.94
C ARG A 192 -1.15 45.54 -14.70
N PHE A 193 -2.19 46.18 -14.19
CA PHE A 193 -3.09 45.62 -13.19
C PHE A 193 -4.42 45.28 -13.88
N SER A 194 -4.91 44.06 -13.70
CA SER A 194 -6.18 43.60 -14.27
C SER A 194 -7.00 42.89 -13.21
N ILE A 195 -8.29 43.23 -13.11
CA ILE A 195 -9.25 42.55 -12.25
C ILE A 195 -10.45 42.18 -13.12
N ALA A 196 -10.78 40.90 -13.17
CA ALA A 196 -11.96 40.39 -13.86
C ALA A 196 -12.87 39.71 -12.84
N GLN A 197 -14.13 40.14 -12.72
CA GLN A 197 -15.10 39.53 -11.82
C GLN A 197 -16.42 39.28 -12.56
N PRO A 198 -16.87 38.02 -12.69
CA PRO A 198 -18.20 37.73 -13.21
C PRO A 198 -19.27 38.20 -12.22
N LEU A 199 -20.32 38.87 -12.72
CA LEU A 199 -21.42 39.41 -11.92
C LEU A 199 -22.66 38.50 -11.88
N LEU A 200 -22.82 37.60 -12.86
CA LEU A 200 -23.98 36.71 -12.98
C LEU A 200 -23.55 35.24 -13.01
N ARG A 201 -23.28 34.68 -14.20
CA ARG A 201 -22.81 33.30 -14.34
C ARG A 201 -21.40 33.17 -13.74
N ASN A 202 -21.17 32.15 -12.92
CA ASN A 202 -19.93 31.90 -12.17
C ASN A 202 -19.61 32.93 -11.07
N ALA A 203 -20.59 33.74 -10.66
CA ALA A 203 -20.44 34.63 -9.51
C ALA A 203 -20.64 33.88 -8.18
N GLY A 204 -19.80 34.19 -7.20
CA GLY A 204 -19.93 33.72 -5.82
C GLY A 204 -19.17 32.42 -5.52
N THR A 205 -18.97 32.13 -4.24
CA THR A 205 -18.14 31.00 -3.80
C THR A 205 -18.80 29.65 -4.04
N ARG A 206 -20.11 29.54 -3.85
CA ARG A 206 -20.85 28.27 -3.95
C ARG A 206 -20.62 27.53 -5.26
N VAL A 207 -20.64 28.22 -6.40
CA VAL A 207 -20.47 27.57 -7.71
C VAL A 207 -19.00 27.19 -7.93
N ASN A 208 -18.08 28.11 -7.60
CA ASN A 208 -16.66 27.92 -7.88
C ASN A 208 -15.98 26.90 -6.94
N THR A 209 -16.40 26.81 -5.67
CA THR A 209 -15.87 25.84 -4.69
C THR A 209 -16.65 24.51 -4.67
N HIS A 210 -17.55 24.27 -5.62
CA HIS A 210 -18.31 23.02 -5.68
C HIS A 210 -17.40 21.79 -5.77
N ALA A 211 -16.37 21.84 -6.62
CA ALA A 211 -15.45 20.71 -6.80
C ALA A 211 -14.67 20.38 -5.52
N ILE A 212 -14.22 21.39 -4.77
CA ILE A 212 -13.60 21.20 -3.44
C ILE A 212 -14.55 20.46 -2.50
N ARG A 213 -15.83 20.87 -2.43
CA ARG A 213 -16.82 20.21 -1.56
C ARG A 213 -17.08 18.76 -1.97
N VAL A 214 -17.08 18.47 -3.27
CA VAL A 214 -17.19 17.10 -3.77
C VAL A 214 -15.97 16.27 -3.35
N ALA A 215 -14.76 16.83 -3.47
CA ALA A 215 -13.53 16.18 -3.03
C ALA A 215 -13.51 15.94 -1.51
N GLU A 216 -13.99 16.91 -0.72
CA GLU A 216 -14.18 16.77 0.74
C GLU A 216 -15.13 15.60 1.07
N TYR A 217 -16.30 15.52 0.41
CA TYR A 217 -17.20 14.38 0.61
C TYR A 217 -16.59 13.05 0.17
N GLN A 218 -15.81 13.02 -0.91
CA GLN A 218 -15.12 11.80 -1.34
C GLN A 218 -14.04 11.37 -0.35
N HIS A 219 -13.33 12.32 0.25
CA HIS A 219 -12.41 12.05 1.35
C HIS A 219 -13.13 11.48 2.57
N ASP A 220 -14.27 12.06 2.97
CA ASP A 220 -15.06 11.57 4.10
C ASP A 220 -15.62 10.16 3.86
N ILE A 221 -16.06 9.87 2.63
CA ILE A 221 -16.45 8.52 2.19
C ILE A 221 -15.27 7.56 2.32
N SER A 222 -14.09 7.95 1.83
CA SER A 222 -12.86 7.14 1.91
C SER A 222 -12.48 6.85 3.36
N ALA A 223 -12.48 7.87 4.23
CA ALA A 223 -12.20 7.71 5.67
C ALA A 223 -13.21 6.78 6.37
N THR A 224 -14.49 6.91 6.03
CA THR A 224 -15.58 6.09 6.55
C THR A 224 -15.42 4.62 6.13
N GLN A 225 -15.09 4.37 4.86
CA GLN A 225 -14.80 3.03 4.33
C GLN A 225 -13.55 2.41 4.99
N THR A 226 -12.49 3.19 5.22
CA THR A 226 -11.30 2.70 5.94
C THR A 226 -11.64 2.27 7.37
N LYS A 227 -12.48 3.03 8.09
CA LYS A 227 -12.93 2.65 9.43
C LYS A 227 -13.79 1.39 9.41
N LEU A 228 -14.66 1.24 8.42
CA LEU A 228 -15.45 0.03 8.22
C LEU A 228 -14.54 -1.19 7.99
N GLU A 229 -13.51 -1.05 7.17
CA GLU A 229 -12.57 -2.13 6.88
C GLU A 229 -11.75 -2.52 8.11
N ALA A 230 -11.27 -1.55 8.89
CA ALA A 230 -10.61 -1.82 10.17
C ALA A 230 -11.53 -2.60 11.15
N THR A 231 -12.83 -2.24 11.18
CA THR A 231 -13.83 -2.93 12.00
C THR A 231 -14.05 -4.38 11.53
N ARG A 232 -14.12 -4.60 10.21
CA ARG A 232 -14.23 -5.94 9.63
C ARG A 232 -13.01 -6.81 9.92
N ILE A 233 -11.81 -6.23 9.87
CA ILE A 233 -10.55 -6.93 10.19
C ILE A 233 -10.51 -7.29 11.68
N LEU A 234 -10.91 -6.39 12.58
CA LEU A 234 -11.06 -6.70 14.00
C LEU A 234 -12.07 -7.83 14.25
N ALA A 235 -13.26 -7.75 13.64
CA ALA A 235 -14.25 -8.82 13.74
C ALA A 235 -13.75 -10.16 13.16
N ASN A 236 -12.93 -10.12 12.12
CA ASN A 236 -12.24 -11.30 11.57
C ASN A 236 -11.21 -11.86 12.55
N ALA A 237 -10.44 -11.01 13.23
CA ALA A 237 -9.47 -11.40 14.24
C ALA A 237 -10.15 -12.08 15.44
N ASP A 238 -11.24 -11.48 15.94
CA ASP A 238 -12.05 -12.06 17.02
C ASP A 238 -12.60 -13.44 16.62
N ARG A 239 -13.17 -13.57 15.42
CA ARG A 239 -13.65 -14.86 14.91
C ARG A 239 -12.53 -15.88 14.77
N ALA A 240 -11.34 -15.46 14.35
CA ALA A 240 -10.18 -16.35 14.22
C ALA A 240 -9.71 -16.88 15.58
N TYR A 241 -9.65 -16.01 16.60
CA TYR A 241 -9.36 -16.41 17.98
C TYR A 241 -10.34 -17.48 18.48
N TRP A 242 -11.64 -17.22 18.38
CA TRP A 242 -12.66 -18.18 18.83
C TRP A 242 -12.71 -19.47 18.03
N ARG A 243 -12.39 -19.43 16.73
CA ARG A 243 -12.25 -20.65 15.91
C ARG A 243 -11.06 -21.50 16.32
N LEU A 244 -9.94 -20.88 16.70
CA LEU A 244 -8.79 -21.59 17.24
C LEU A 244 -9.13 -22.18 18.62
N TYR A 245 -9.83 -21.42 19.47
CA TYR A 245 -10.32 -21.90 20.76
C TYR A 245 -11.19 -23.15 20.60
N ALA A 246 -12.20 -23.09 19.72
CA ALA A 246 -13.09 -24.21 19.44
C ALA A 246 -12.33 -25.43 18.90
N ALA A 247 -11.40 -25.24 17.95
CA ALA A 247 -10.60 -26.33 17.40
C ALA A 247 -9.73 -27.03 18.47
N LYS A 248 -9.20 -26.29 19.45
CA LYS A 248 -8.45 -26.88 20.56
C LYS A 248 -9.34 -27.70 21.48
N ARG A 249 -10.52 -27.18 21.82
CA ARG A 249 -11.49 -27.94 22.64
C ARG A 249 -11.98 -29.19 21.93
N GLU A 250 -12.13 -29.15 20.61
CA GLU A 250 -12.44 -30.33 19.80
C GLU A 250 -11.32 -31.37 19.85
N LEU A 251 -10.06 -30.95 19.77
CA LEU A 251 -8.90 -31.84 19.93
C LEU A 251 -8.86 -32.48 21.34
N GLU A 252 -9.08 -31.70 22.39
CA GLU A 252 -9.14 -32.23 23.77
C GLU A 252 -10.24 -33.29 23.92
N VAL A 253 -11.44 -33.04 23.35
CA VAL A 253 -12.53 -34.02 23.35
C VAL A 253 -12.15 -35.27 22.55
N ALA A 254 -11.47 -35.14 21.41
CA ALA A 254 -11.00 -36.28 20.63
C ALA A 254 -9.98 -37.14 21.40
N GLN A 255 -9.09 -36.52 22.16
CA GLN A 255 -8.12 -37.20 23.02
C GLN A 255 -8.81 -37.99 24.14
N VAL A 256 -9.76 -37.38 24.87
CA VAL A 256 -10.55 -38.08 25.90
C VAL A 256 -11.36 -39.24 25.31
N GLN A 257 -11.92 -39.07 24.10
CA GLN A 257 -12.63 -40.15 23.41
C GLN A 257 -11.71 -41.31 22.99
N TYR A 258 -10.46 -41.01 22.65
CA TYR A 258 -9.46 -42.03 22.35
C TYR A 258 -9.07 -42.81 23.61
N GLU A 259 -8.80 -42.13 24.73
CA GLU A 259 -8.52 -42.79 26.02
C GLU A 259 -9.65 -43.74 26.41
N LEU A 260 -10.91 -43.29 26.31
CA LEU A 260 -12.07 -44.13 26.56
C LEU A 260 -12.16 -45.33 25.60
N ALA A 261 -11.82 -45.15 24.32
CA ALA A 261 -11.81 -46.25 23.35
C ALA A 261 -10.71 -47.29 23.65
N VAL A 262 -9.54 -46.86 24.13
CA VAL A 262 -8.47 -47.74 24.57
C VAL A 262 -8.92 -48.56 25.79
N GLU A 263 -9.56 -47.93 26.78
CA GLU A 263 -10.13 -48.66 27.92
C GLU A 263 -11.18 -49.70 27.51
N GLN A 264 -11.99 -49.40 26.50
CA GLN A 264 -12.97 -50.33 25.94
C GLN A 264 -12.31 -51.53 25.25
N LEU A 265 -11.23 -51.29 24.50
CA LEU A 265 -10.42 -52.36 23.89
C LEU A 265 -9.82 -53.28 24.96
N GLU A 266 -9.23 -52.71 26.02
CA GLU A 266 -8.68 -53.48 27.14
C GLU A 266 -9.74 -54.26 27.92
N ARG A 267 -10.98 -53.74 27.98
CA ARG A 267 -12.11 -54.49 28.54
C ARG A 267 -12.54 -55.65 27.63
N ALA A 268 -12.62 -55.43 26.32
CA ALA A 268 -12.99 -56.45 25.35
C ALA A 268 -11.97 -57.61 25.35
N ARG A 269 -10.67 -57.29 25.39
CA ARG A 269 -9.58 -58.29 25.50
C ARG A 269 -9.76 -59.19 26.70
N ARG A 270 -9.96 -58.61 27.89
CA ARG A 270 -10.20 -59.38 29.13
C ARG A 270 -11.46 -60.26 29.07
N GLN A 271 -12.50 -59.85 28.35
CA GLN A 271 -13.72 -60.65 28.20
C GLN A 271 -13.52 -61.85 27.25
N VAL A 272 -12.70 -61.68 26.21
CA VAL A 272 -12.30 -62.77 25.32
C VAL A 272 -11.38 -63.75 26.04
N ASP A 273 -10.40 -63.26 26.81
CA ASP A 273 -9.51 -64.10 27.62
C ASP A 273 -10.27 -64.93 28.67
N ALA A 274 -11.42 -64.44 29.13
CA ALA A 274 -12.33 -65.13 30.04
C ALA A 274 -13.37 -66.01 29.31
N GLU A 275 -13.30 -66.14 27.99
CA GLU A 275 -14.22 -66.91 27.13
C GLU A 275 -15.70 -66.44 27.19
N VAL A 276 -15.95 -65.19 27.61
CA VAL A 276 -17.31 -64.61 27.74
C VAL A 276 -17.70 -63.80 26.50
N ALA A 277 -16.74 -63.48 25.62
CA ALA A 277 -16.95 -62.75 24.37
C ALA A 277 -16.20 -63.39 23.20
N ALA A 278 -16.65 -63.12 21.97
CA ALA A 278 -15.98 -63.59 20.75
C ALA A 278 -14.80 -62.68 20.37
N GLU A 279 -13.77 -63.23 19.74
CA GLU A 279 -12.57 -62.49 19.28
C GLU A 279 -12.90 -61.33 18.31
N VAL A 280 -14.02 -61.45 17.58
CA VAL A 280 -14.59 -60.36 16.75
C VAL A 280 -14.83 -59.07 17.55
N GLU A 281 -15.12 -59.14 18.85
CA GLU A 281 -15.32 -57.96 19.68
C GLU A 281 -14.02 -57.18 19.91
N VAL A 282 -12.88 -57.88 20.02
CA VAL A 282 -11.56 -57.22 20.11
C VAL A 282 -11.23 -56.53 18.80
N LEU A 283 -11.50 -57.18 17.66
CA LEU A 283 -11.29 -56.58 16.35
C LEU A 283 -12.17 -55.33 16.15
N ARG A 284 -13.46 -55.40 16.52
CA ARG A 284 -14.37 -54.26 16.48
C ARG A 284 -13.89 -53.11 17.37
N ALA A 285 -13.46 -53.40 18.60
CA ALA A 285 -12.94 -52.38 19.51
C ALA A 285 -11.63 -51.76 18.98
N ALA A 286 -10.74 -52.57 18.39
CA ALA A 286 -9.50 -52.08 17.79
C ALA A 286 -9.76 -51.15 16.59
N SER A 287 -10.76 -51.46 15.75
CA SER A 287 -11.22 -50.55 14.70
C SER A 287 -11.74 -49.23 15.27
N GLY A 288 -12.47 -49.27 16.39
CA GLY A 288 -12.93 -48.07 17.09
C GLY A 288 -11.79 -47.19 17.59
N VAL A 289 -10.72 -47.78 18.15
CA VAL A 289 -9.51 -47.05 18.57
C VAL A 289 -8.83 -46.39 17.36
N ALA A 290 -8.69 -47.11 16.25
CA ALA A 290 -8.10 -46.57 15.02
C ALA A 290 -8.90 -45.36 14.47
N GLU A 291 -10.24 -45.43 14.48
CA GLU A 291 -11.11 -44.32 14.08
C GLU A 291 -10.92 -43.08 14.99
N ARG A 292 -10.72 -43.29 16.30
CA ARG A 292 -10.44 -42.17 17.24
C ARG A 292 -9.06 -41.58 17.00
N LEU A 293 -8.06 -42.39 16.68
CA LEU A 293 -6.72 -41.92 16.32
C LEU A 293 -6.76 -41.07 15.04
N GLU A 294 -7.48 -41.51 14.00
CA GLU A 294 -7.70 -40.70 12.80
C GLU A 294 -8.33 -39.34 13.14
N ARG A 295 -9.34 -39.33 14.02
CA ARG A 295 -9.98 -38.09 14.45
C ARG A 295 -9.02 -37.14 15.18
N ILE A 296 -8.10 -37.66 16.01
CA ILE A 296 -7.04 -36.84 16.62
C ILE A 296 -6.18 -36.19 15.54
N ILE A 297 -5.73 -36.95 14.54
CA ILE A 297 -4.90 -36.43 13.44
C ILE A 297 -5.62 -35.31 12.67
N VAL A 298 -6.92 -35.49 12.36
CA VAL A 298 -7.71 -34.49 11.64
C VAL A 298 -7.94 -33.22 12.48
N THR A 299 -8.26 -33.37 13.76
CA THR A 299 -8.51 -32.24 14.67
C THR A 299 -7.23 -31.48 14.98
N GLU A 300 -6.10 -32.17 15.15
CA GLU A 300 -4.79 -31.54 15.30
C GLU A 300 -4.39 -30.71 14.07
N ASN A 301 -4.58 -31.26 12.87
CA ASN A 301 -4.38 -30.52 11.62
C ASN A 301 -5.28 -29.28 11.54
N THR A 302 -6.50 -29.36 12.07
CA THR A 302 -7.43 -28.24 12.16
C THR A 302 -6.91 -27.16 13.11
N VAL A 303 -6.41 -27.53 14.30
CA VAL A 303 -5.75 -26.59 15.23
C VAL A 303 -4.58 -25.89 14.56
N ARG A 304 -3.69 -26.64 13.88
CA ARG A 304 -2.55 -26.08 13.14
C ARG A 304 -2.99 -25.10 12.04
N ARG A 305 -4.06 -25.42 11.30
CA ARG A 305 -4.62 -24.52 10.27
C ARG A 305 -5.19 -23.25 10.88
N ARG A 306 -5.99 -23.34 11.94
CA ARG A 306 -6.55 -22.18 12.65
C ARG A 306 -5.47 -21.32 13.31
N GLY A 307 -4.41 -21.94 13.81
CA GLY A 307 -3.24 -21.23 14.34
C GLY A 307 -2.54 -20.39 13.28
N ARG A 308 -2.36 -20.93 12.06
CA ARG A 308 -1.81 -20.19 10.92
C ARG A 308 -2.75 -19.07 10.44
N ASP A 309 -4.06 -19.32 10.40
CA ASP A 309 -5.05 -18.30 10.06
C ASP A 309 -4.94 -17.08 11.01
N LEU A 310 -4.82 -17.35 12.32
CA LEU A 310 -4.66 -16.31 13.34
C LEU A 310 -3.34 -15.55 13.20
N ARG A 311 -2.22 -16.26 12.99
CA ARG A 311 -0.90 -15.64 12.74
C ARG A 311 -0.91 -14.71 11.54
N ARG A 312 -1.57 -15.11 10.46
CA ARG A 312 -1.71 -14.29 9.24
C ARG A 312 -2.45 -12.99 9.53
N ILE A 313 -3.53 -13.03 10.32
CA ILE A 313 -4.32 -11.84 10.66
C ILE A 313 -3.55 -10.90 11.59
N MET A 314 -2.91 -11.45 12.63
CA MET A 314 -2.09 -10.68 13.57
C MET A 314 -0.81 -10.13 12.94
N ASN A 315 -0.25 -10.84 11.96
CA ASN A 315 0.99 -10.52 11.25
C ASN A 315 2.11 -10.02 12.18
N ASN A 316 2.25 -10.62 13.37
CA ASN A 316 3.18 -10.15 14.39
C ASN A 316 4.61 -10.60 14.03
N PRO A 317 5.59 -9.68 13.90
CA PRO A 317 6.97 -10.02 13.57
C PRO A 317 7.64 -10.98 14.57
N ARG A 318 7.19 -11.01 15.83
CA ARG A 318 7.69 -11.92 16.86
C ARG A 318 7.15 -13.34 16.72
N LEU A 319 6.07 -13.52 15.95
CA LEU A 319 5.38 -14.79 15.73
C LEU A 319 5.23 -15.05 14.23
N PRO A 320 6.34 -15.30 13.51
CA PRO A 320 6.27 -15.56 12.08
C PRO A 320 5.48 -16.86 11.81
N LEU A 321 5.06 -17.04 10.55
CA LEU A 321 4.17 -18.14 10.16
C LEU A 321 4.78 -19.53 10.35
N ASP A 322 6.10 -19.61 10.33
CA ASP A 322 6.94 -20.80 10.46
C ASP A 322 7.42 -21.04 11.90
N ALA A 323 7.18 -20.11 12.83
CA ALA A 323 7.59 -20.29 14.22
C ALA A 323 6.80 -21.43 14.89
N ASP A 324 7.54 -22.42 15.40
CA ASP A 324 7.04 -23.58 16.13
C ASP A 324 6.69 -23.18 17.58
N VAL A 325 5.62 -22.39 17.71
CA VAL A 325 5.14 -21.81 18.97
C VAL A 325 3.73 -22.30 19.22
N ALA A 326 3.49 -22.90 20.38
CA ALA A 326 2.15 -23.28 20.78
C ALA A 326 1.45 -22.06 21.41
N PHE A 327 0.26 -21.73 20.92
CA PHE A 327 -0.54 -20.70 21.57
C PHE A 327 -1.17 -21.25 22.84
N VAL A 328 -1.28 -20.45 23.89
CA VAL A 328 -2.12 -20.73 25.06
C VAL A 328 -3.17 -19.63 25.12
N LEU A 329 -4.45 -20.01 24.98
CA LEU A 329 -5.54 -19.03 24.89
C LEU A 329 -6.05 -18.72 26.29
N GLU A 330 -5.89 -17.48 26.73
CA GLU A 330 -6.20 -17.07 28.10
C GLU A 330 -7.67 -16.67 28.26
N THR A 331 -8.23 -15.95 27.29
CA THR A 331 -9.61 -15.49 27.34
C THR A 331 -10.57 -16.67 27.16
N GLN A 332 -11.41 -16.91 28.16
CA GLN A 332 -12.45 -17.93 28.14
C GLN A 332 -13.80 -17.37 27.64
N PRO A 333 -14.66 -18.20 27.05
CA PRO A 333 -16.01 -17.78 26.67
C PRO A 333 -16.84 -17.41 27.91
N ASP A 334 -17.46 -16.24 27.88
CA ASP A 334 -18.40 -15.78 28.92
C ASP A 334 -19.79 -15.53 28.29
N PRO A 335 -20.64 -16.58 28.19
CA PRO A 335 -21.99 -16.43 27.66
C PRO A 335 -22.87 -15.69 28.70
N LEU A 336 -22.87 -14.36 28.61
CA LEU A 336 -23.82 -13.53 29.33
C LEU A 336 -25.20 -13.76 28.70
N GLY A 337 -26.11 -14.42 29.43
CA GLY A 337 -27.49 -14.69 29.01
C GLY A 337 -28.36 -13.43 28.98
N LEU A 338 -27.90 -12.42 28.23
CA LEU A 338 -28.53 -11.11 28.13
C LEU A 338 -29.78 -11.20 27.26
N ASP A 339 -30.86 -10.58 27.74
CA ASP A 339 -32.02 -10.27 26.93
C ASP A 339 -31.81 -8.87 26.33
N LEU A 340 -31.75 -8.80 25.00
CA LEU A 340 -31.37 -7.59 24.27
C LEU A 340 -32.58 -7.02 23.55
N ASP A 341 -32.86 -5.73 23.75
CA ASP A 341 -33.90 -5.01 23.01
C ASP A 341 -33.47 -4.81 21.54
N ALA A 342 -34.15 -5.53 20.64
CA ALA A 342 -33.86 -5.50 19.22
C ALA A 342 -34.08 -4.12 18.58
N ASP A 343 -35.10 -3.37 19.02
CA ASP A 343 -35.43 -2.06 18.45
C ASP A 343 -34.40 -1.02 18.85
N ASP A 344 -33.95 -1.05 20.10
CA ASP A 344 -32.89 -0.16 20.57
C ASP A 344 -31.55 -0.44 19.89
N LEU A 345 -31.20 -1.72 19.75
CA LEU A 345 -30.00 -2.14 19.03
C LEU A 345 -30.06 -1.78 17.54
N ALA A 346 -31.22 -1.90 16.90
CA ALA A 346 -31.38 -1.52 15.49
C ALA A 346 -31.17 -0.01 15.29
N ARG A 347 -31.74 0.83 16.17
CA ARG A 347 -31.50 2.28 16.15
C ARG A 347 -30.03 2.62 16.38
N HIS A 348 -29.39 1.97 17.35
CA HIS A 348 -27.97 2.16 17.62
C HIS A 348 -27.09 1.72 16.44
N ALA A 349 -27.45 0.63 15.77
CA ALA A 349 -26.74 0.14 14.59
C ALA A 349 -26.86 1.10 13.41
N ILE A 350 -28.05 1.63 13.11
CA ILE A 350 -28.26 2.59 12.01
C ILE A 350 -27.46 3.88 12.27
N ALA A 351 -27.41 4.34 13.52
CA ALA A 351 -26.68 5.56 13.87
C ALA A 351 -25.16 5.41 13.79
N ASN A 352 -24.61 4.21 13.98
CA ASN A 352 -23.16 3.96 14.06
C ASN A 352 -22.58 3.17 12.88
N ARG A 353 -23.42 2.71 11.94
CA ARG A 353 -22.95 2.05 10.72
C ARG A 353 -22.19 3.04 9.86
N MET A 354 -21.06 2.57 9.34
CA MET A 354 -20.21 3.32 8.41
C MET A 354 -20.53 2.96 6.94
N GLU A 355 -21.61 2.21 6.69
CA GLU A 355 -22.18 1.89 5.36
C GLU A 355 -23.37 2.80 5.11
#